data_AF-A0A2D6X4L5-F1
#
_entry.id   AF-A0A2D6X4L5-F1
#
_cell.length_a   1.000
_cell.length_b   1.000
_cell.length_c   1.000
_cell.angle_alpha   90.00
_cell.angle_beta   90.00
_cell.angle_gamma   90.00
#
_symmetry.space_group_name_H-M   'P 1'
#
loop_
_entity.id
_entity.type
_entity.pdbx_description
1 polymer ?
#
loop_
_entity_poly.entity_id
_entity_poly.type
_entity_poly.pdbx_seq_one_letter_code
_entity_poly.pdbx_strand_id
1 'polypeptide(L)'
;MKRFKNTTLIGQGGNKIQYAKQKEGTEGSPCKICGQPNLEWVDAKLYNILAVILNNTPIKTMPDSIQGGRLADVLEEVEKKKLAFIEIEEGVHDWLKPIVKEIAPPIFRLGAQYIYDHICGGFEKEHQPEREKSKAS
;
A
#
# COMPACT_ATOMS: atom_id res chain seq x y z
N MET A 1 -5.56 14.95 7.04
CA MET A 1 -5.70 13.61 6.42
C MET A 1 -4.90 13.59 5.13
N LYS A 2 -4.06 12.58 4.91
CA LYS A 2 -3.24 12.43 3.69
C LYS A 2 -3.76 11.28 2.85
N ARG A 3 -3.73 11.45 1.52
CA ARG A 3 -4.31 10.50 0.57
C ARG A 3 -3.24 10.03 -0.42
N PHE A 4 -3.02 8.73 -0.47
CA PHE A 4 -2.05 8.11 -1.38
C PHE A 4 -2.79 7.27 -2.42
N LYS A 5 -2.37 7.37 -3.68
CA LYS A 5 -2.87 6.46 -4.72
C LYS A 5 -2.27 5.07 -4.48
N ASN A 6 -3.11 4.04 -4.37
CA ASN A 6 -2.68 2.66 -4.22
C ASN A 6 -2.21 2.09 -5.57
N THR A 7 -1.09 2.61 -6.06
CA THR A 7 -0.56 2.32 -7.39
C THR A 7 0.45 1.18 -7.37
N THR A 8 0.68 0.58 -8.53
CA THR A 8 1.61 -0.53 -8.74
C THR A 8 3.05 -0.05 -8.55
N LEU A 9 3.86 -0.87 -7.87
CA LEU A 9 5.28 -0.64 -7.68
C LEU A 9 6.05 -0.93 -8.96
N ILE A 10 7.03 -0.08 -9.24
CA ILE A 10 7.91 -0.22 -10.40
C ILE A 10 9.33 -0.51 -9.90
N GLY A 11 9.92 -1.59 -10.40
CA GLY A 11 11.29 -2.00 -10.09
C GLY A 11 12.33 -1.24 -10.93
N GLN A 12 13.60 -1.54 -10.67
CA GLN A 12 14.69 -1.02 -11.52
C GLN A 12 14.50 -1.52 -12.97
N GLY A 13 14.56 -0.60 -13.93
CA GLY A 13 14.31 -0.90 -15.35
C GLY A 13 12.87 -0.70 -15.83
N GLY A 14 11.95 -0.21 -14.97
CA GLY A 14 10.59 0.17 -15.40
C GLY A 14 9.56 -0.95 -15.39
N ASN A 15 9.97 -2.17 -15.01
CA ASN A 15 9.07 -3.32 -14.91
C ASN A 15 8.21 -3.26 -13.65
N LYS A 16 6.98 -3.77 -13.74
CA LYS A 16 6.10 -3.95 -12.58
C LYS A 16 6.71 -4.98 -11.63
N ILE A 17 6.67 -4.69 -10.34
CA ILE A 17 7.01 -5.68 -9.32
C ILE A 17 5.81 -6.59 -9.12
N GLN A 18 6.04 -7.91 -9.17
CA GLN A 18 5.02 -8.92 -8.94
C GLN A 18 5.46 -9.86 -7.83
N TYR A 19 4.50 -10.43 -7.12
CA TYR A 19 4.74 -11.48 -6.14
C TYR A 19 3.75 -12.63 -6.35
N ALA A 20 4.15 -13.83 -5.94
CA ALA A 20 3.30 -14.99 -5.98
C ALA A 20 2.36 -15.01 -4.75
N LYS A 21 1.06 -15.16 -4.99
CA LYS A 21 0.03 -15.38 -3.97
C LYS A 21 -0.62 -16.75 -4.21
N GLN A 22 -1.07 -17.42 -3.16
CA GLN A 22 -1.89 -18.62 -3.31
C GLN A 22 -3.25 -18.27 -3.92
N LYS A 23 -3.71 -19.06 -4.88
CA LYS A 23 -5.05 -18.89 -5.47
C LYS A 23 -6.10 -19.13 -4.38
N GLU A 24 -7.07 -18.23 -4.28
CA GLU A 24 -8.17 -18.35 -3.33
C GLU A 24 -8.88 -19.71 -3.49
N GLY A 25 -9.18 -20.36 -2.35
CA GLY A 25 -9.84 -21.66 -2.33
C GLY A 25 -8.95 -22.84 -2.70
N THR A 26 -7.63 -22.63 -2.81
CA THR A 26 -6.64 -23.70 -2.99
C THR A 26 -5.71 -23.86 -1.78
N GLU A 27 -6.05 -23.24 -0.65
CA GLU A 27 -5.29 -23.34 0.60
C GLU A 27 -5.08 -24.81 0.98
N GLY A 28 -3.82 -25.18 1.28
CA GLY A 28 -3.45 -26.55 1.65
C GLY A 28 -3.59 -27.62 0.54
N SER A 29 -4.04 -27.26 -0.66
CA SER A 29 -4.27 -28.20 -1.76
C SER A 29 -3.29 -27.97 -2.91
N PRO A 30 -2.24 -28.79 -3.07
CA PRO A 30 -1.32 -28.68 -4.19
C PRO A 30 -2.02 -29.03 -5.52
N CYS A 31 -1.45 -28.59 -6.62
CA CYS A 31 -1.86 -28.93 -7.97
C CYS A 31 -1.87 -30.46 -8.16
N LYS A 32 -3.00 -31.01 -8.62
CA LYS A 32 -3.18 -32.45 -8.80
C LYS A 32 -2.29 -33.07 -9.89
N ILE A 33 -1.68 -32.25 -10.75
CA ILE A 33 -0.85 -32.70 -11.87
C ILE A 33 0.64 -32.67 -11.49
N CYS A 34 1.11 -31.58 -10.90
CA CYS A 34 2.53 -31.39 -10.62
C CYS A 34 2.90 -31.38 -9.12
N GLY A 35 1.92 -31.48 -8.22
CA GLY A 35 2.13 -31.46 -6.77
C GLY A 35 2.58 -30.10 -6.20
N GLN A 36 2.70 -29.06 -7.02
CA GLN A 36 3.15 -27.74 -6.59
C GLN A 36 2.01 -26.88 -6.03
N PRO A 37 2.30 -25.88 -5.18
CA PRO A 37 1.30 -24.93 -4.71
C PRO A 37 0.60 -24.22 -5.87
N ASN A 38 -0.72 -24.04 -5.76
CA ASN A 38 -1.51 -23.30 -6.74
C ASN A 38 -1.29 -21.79 -6.55
N LEU A 39 -0.32 -21.24 -7.28
CA LEU A 39 0.06 -19.83 -7.19
C LEU A 39 -0.52 -19.00 -8.35
N GLU A 40 -0.78 -17.73 -8.07
CA GLU A 40 -1.03 -16.66 -9.04
C GLU A 40 -0.02 -15.52 -8.84
N TRP A 41 0.33 -14.84 -9.94
CA TRP A 41 1.20 -13.68 -9.90
C TRP A 41 0.37 -12.41 -9.82
N VAL A 42 0.64 -11.58 -8.80
CA VAL A 42 -0.11 -10.35 -8.52
C VAL A 42 0.84 -9.16 -8.52
N ASP A 43 0.40 -8.06 -9.13
CA ASP A 43 1.13 -6.78 -9.12
C ASP A 43 1.23 -6.25 -7.67
N ALA A 44 2.45 -6.03 -7.20
CA ALA A 44 2.70 -5.36 -5.92
C ALA A 44 2.31 -3.88 -6.03
N LYS A 45 1.71 -3.34 -4.97
CA LYS A 45 1.23 -1.96 -4.88
C LYS A 45 1.74 -1.30 -3.61
N LEU A 46 1.47 0.01 -3.47
CA LEU A 46 1.84 0.77 -2.27
C LEU A 46 1.32 0.12 -0.98
N TYR A 47 0.10 -0.44 -0.98
CA TYR A 47 -0.41 -1.12 0.22
C TYR A 47 0.52 -2.26 0.69
N ASN A 48 1.14 -3.02 -0.22
CA ASN A 48 2.04 -4.11 0.15
C ASN A 48 3.24 -3.59 0.93
N ILE A 49 3.78 -2.43 0.52
CA ILE A 49 4.94 -1.83 1.19
C ILE A 49 4.55 -1.27 2.55
N LEU A 50 3.39 -0.61 2.66
CA LEU A 50 2.91 -0.13 3.95
C LEU A 50 2.63 -1.28 4.92
N ALA A 51 2.11 -2.41 4.43
CA ALA A 51 1.91 -3.62 5.23
C ALA A 51 3.25 -4.22 5.69
N VAL A 52 4.26 -4.28 4.80
CA VAL A 52 5.61 -4.73 5.17
C VAL A 52 6.22 -3.81 6.22
N ILE A 53 6.10 -2.49 6.04
CA ILE A 53 6.61 -1.52 7.02
C ILE A 53 5.93 -1.74 8.36
N LEU A 54 4.59 -1.76 8.41
CA LEU A 54 3.81 -1.98 9.63
C LEU A 54 4.22 -3.27 10.36
N ASN A 55 4.37 -4.38 9.64
CA ASN A 55 4.76 -5.68 10.21
C ASN A 55 6.19 -5.71 10.76
N ASN A 56 7.06 -4.81 10.31
CA ASN A 56 8.44 -4.70 10.77
C ASN A 56 8.67 -3.49 11.69
N THR A 57 7.64 -2.67 11.91
CA THR A 57 7.71 -1.51 12.80
C THR A 57 7.92 -1.97 14.24
N PRO A 58 8.95 -1.45 14.94
CA PRO A 58 9.12 -1.75 16.35
C PRO A 58 8.09 -0.99 17.20
N ILE A 59 7.04 -1.67 17.64
CA ILE A 59 6.01 -1.11 18.53
C ILE A 59 6.56 -1.10 19.96
N LYS A 60 7.03 0.06 20.43
CA LYS A 60 7.70 0.19 21.74
C LYS A 60 6.83 0.92 22.77
N THR A 61 5.91 1.75 22.32
CA THR A 61 5.12 2.63 23.19
C THR A 61 3.62 2.50 22.92
N MET A 62 2.80 2.95 23.86
CA MET A 62 1.34 2.99 23.68
C MET A 62 0.92 3.85 22.47
N PRO A 63 1.52 5.04 22.23
CA PRO A 63 1.32 5.77 20.98
C PRO A 63 1.61 4.94 19.73
N ASP A 64 2.68 4.15 19.70
CA ASP A 64 2.99 3.29 18.54
C ASP A 64 1.88 2.27 18.29
N SER A 65 1.37 1.64 19.35
CA SER A 65 0.27 0.68 19.23
C SER A 65 -0.99 1.33 18.67
N ILE A 66 -1.30 2.56 19.12
CA ILE A 66 -2.48 3.31 18.64
C ILE A 66 -2.32 3.68 17.17
N GLN A 67 -1.18 4.24 16.77
CA GLN A 67 -0.97 4.66 15.38
C GLN A 67 -0.81 3.47 14.43
N GLY A 68 -0.13 2.42 14.87
CA GLY A 68 -0.01 1.15 14.14
C GLY A 68 -1.35 0.46 13.93
N GLY A 69 -2.22 0.44 14.95
CA GLY A 69 -3.58 -0.09 14.83
C GLY A 69 -4.41 0.69 13.81
N ARG A 70 -4.40 2.03 13.86
CA ARG A 70 -5.09 2.87 12.88
C ARG A 70 -4.60 2.64 11.45
N LEU A 71 -3.30 2.44 11.26
CA LEU A 71 -2.75 2.08 9.95
C LEU A 71 -3.23 0.69 9.51
N ALA A 72 -3.27 -0.29 10.43
CA ALA A 72 -3.76 -1.64 10.15
C ALA A 72 -5.21 -1.62 9.66
N ASP A 73 -6.08 -0.88 10.35
CA ASP A 73 -7.50 -0.76 9.99
C ASP A 73 -7.66 -0.20 8.57
N VAL A 74 -6.91 0.87 8.24
CA VAL A 74 -6.92 1.46 6.88
C VAL A 74 -6.46 0.46 5.83
N LEU A 75 -5.37 -0.29 6.09
CA LEU A 75 -4.84 -1.26 5.13
C LEU A 75 -5.80 -2.43 4.91
N GLU A 76 -6.46 -2.90 5.98
CA GLU A 76 -7.48 -3.94 5.90
C GLU A 76 -8.69 -3.49 5.05
N GLU A 77 -9.15 -2.25 5.23
CA GLU A 77 -10.22 -1.69 4.39
C GLU A 77 -9.80 -1.59 2.92
N VAL A 78 -8.58 -1.11 2.65
CA VAL A 78 -8.02 -1.01 1.30
C VAL A 78 -7.99 -2.36 0.61
N GLU A 79 -7.56 -3.42 1.31
CA GLU A 79 -7.52 -4.78 0.77
C GLU A 79 -8.92 -5.34 0.53
N LYS A 80 -9.80 -5.32 1.55
CA LYS A 80 -11.15 -5.89 1.47
C LYS A 80 -12.01 -5.21 0.40
N LYS A 81 -11.97 -3.87 0.35
CA LYS A 81 -12.78 -3.07 -0.58
C LYS A 81 -12.07 -2.77 -1.90
N LYS A 82 -10.83 -3.26 -2.07
CA LYS A 82 -9.97 -3.02 -3.25
C LYS A 82 -9.86 -1.53 -3.60
N LEU A 83 -9.65 -0.69 -2.58
CA LEU A 83 -9.65 0.77 -2.75
C LEU A 83 -8.47 1.24 -3.60
N ALA A 84 -8.75 2.20 -4.49
CA ALA A 84 -7.74 2.85 -5.31
C ALA A 84 -6.86 3.84 -4.52
N PHE A 85 -7.25 4.17 -3.29
CA PHE A 85 -6.58 5.14 -2.44
C PHE A 85 -6.43 4.63 -1.02
N ILE A 86 -5.35 5.06 -0.37
CA ILE A 86 -5.04 4.82 1.04
C ILE A 86 -5.15 6.18 1.72
N GLU A 87 -6.13 6.34 2.61
CA GLU A 87 -6.35 7.59 3.35
C GLU A 87 -5.90 7.38 4.80
N ILE A 88 -4.90 8.13 5.24
CA ILE A 88 -4.38 8.06 6.62
C ILE A 88 -4.56 9.38 7.34
N GLU A 89 -4.80 9.31 8.64
CA GLU A 89 -4.84 10.47 9.52
C GLU A 89 -3.48 11.15 9.63
N GLU A 90 -3.46 12.43 10.02
CA GLU A 90 -2.22 13.20 10.14
C GLU A 90 -1.31 12.65 11.24
N GLY A 91 -1.86 12.24 12.39
CA GLY A 91 -1.09 11.59 13.45
C GLY A 91 -0.44 10.26 13.01
N VAL A 92 -1.13 9.49 12.16
CA VAL A 92 -0.58 8.26 11.57
C VAL A 92 0.52 8.60 10.57
N HIS A 93 0.32 9.63 9.74
CA HIS A 93 1.31 10.08 8.76
C HIS A 93 2.61 10.55 9.43
N ASP A 94 2.50 11.37 10.48
CA ASP A 94 3.66 11.88 11.21
C ASP A 94 4.43 10.79 11.93
N TRP A 95 3.70 9.83 12.52
CA TRP A 95 4.29 8.63 13.11
C TRP A 95 5.00 7.76 12.07
N LEU A 96 4.43 7.62 10.87
CA LEU A 96 4.96 6.76 9.81
C LEU A 96 6.25 7.29 9.18
N LYS A 97 6.43 8.61 9.06
CA LYS A 97 7.62 9.24 8.44
C LYS A 97 8.97 8.73 8.98
N PRO A 98 9.26 8.78 10.29
CA PRO A 98 10.53 8.28 10.82
C PRO A 98 10.70 6.77 10.62
N ILE A 99 9.61 6.00 10.67
CA ILE A 99 9.63 4.54 10.48
C ILE A 99 10.00 4.19 9.04
N VAL A 100 9.39 4.85 8.05
CA VAL A 100 9.71 4.63 6.63
C VAL A 100 11.17 4.95 6.37
N LYS A 101 11.73 5.98 7.02
CA LYS A 101 13.16 6.32 6.90
C LYS A 101 14.08 5.19 7.37
N GLU A 102 13.68 4.48 8.42
CA GLU A 102 14.46 3.39 9.03
C GLU A 102 14.27 2.07 8.27
N ILE A 103 13.05 1.77 7.85
CA ILE A 103 12.65 0.44 7.37
C ILE A 103 12.58 0.35 5.85
N ALA A 104 12.20 1.42 5.14
CA ALA A 104 12.00 1.34 3.69
C ALA A 104 13.34 1.43 2.96
N PRO A 105 13.82 0.33 2.35
CA PRO A 105 15.08 0.38 1.62
C PRO A 105 14.96 1.30 0.39
N PRO A 106 16.03 2.02 -0.01
CA PRO A 106 16.03 2.98 -1.12
C PRO A 106 15.98 2.31 -2.51
N ILE A 107 15.39 1.13 -2.60
CA ILE A 107 15.31 0.31 -3.81
C ILE A 107 13.93 0.36 -4.46
N PHE A 108 12.89 0.66 -3.69
CA PHE A 108 11.52 0.68 -4.20
C PHE A 108 11.12 2.07 -4.70
N ARG A 109 10.46 2.09 -5.87
CA ARG A 109 10.00 3.31 -6.52
C ARG A 109 8.52 3.26 -6.88
N LEU A 110 7.91 4.44 -6.86
CA LEU A 110 6.58 4.73 -7.40
C LEU A 110 6.78 5.65 -8.60
N GLY A 111 6.86 5.06 -9.80
CA GLY A 111 7.29 5.78 -10.99
C GLY A 111 8.74 6.26 -10.85
N ALA A 112 8.95 7.58 -10.91
CA ALA A 112 10.27 8.20 -10.79
C ALA A 112 10.69 8.53 -9.35
N GLN A 113 9.80 8.41 -8.36
CA GLN A 113 10.06 8.79 -6.97
C GLN A 113 10.39 7.56 -6.10
N TYR A 114 11.32 7.71 -5.15
CA TYR A 114 11.51 6.70 -4.11
C TYR A 114 10.29 6.65 -3.19
N ILE A 115 9.99 5.47 -2.65
CA ILE A 115 8.87 5.30 -1.72
C ILE A 115 8.99 6.22 -0.50
N TYR A 116 10.22 6.40 0.02
CA TYR A 116 10.48 7.33 1.12
C TYR A 116 10.00 8.75 0.80
N ASP A 117 10.43 9.30 -0.34
CA ASP A 117 10.06 10.64 -0.79
C ASP A 117 8.56 10.74 -1.03
N HIS A 118 7.97 9.70 -1.61
CA HIS A 118 6.54 9.64 -1.88
C HIS A 118 5.69 9.67 -0.60
N ILE A 119 6.07 8.91 0.42
CA ILE A 119 5.35 8.88 1.70
C ILE A 119 5.59 10.18 2.47
N CYS A 120 6.83 10.67 2.53
CA CYS A 120 7.16 11.89 3.28
C CYS A 120 6.57 13.16 2.65
N GLY A 121 6.48 13.21 1.32
CA GLY A 121 5.94 14.36 0.59
C GLY A 121 4.46 14.61 0.85
N GLY A 122 3.68 13.59 1.24
CA GLY A 122 2.29 13.71 1.69
C GLY A 122 1.38 14.46 0.71
N PHE A 123 0.75 13.75 -0.22
CA PHE A 123 -0.18 14.39 -1.16
C PHE A 123 -1.48 14.85 -0.48
N GLU A 124 -1.82 16.12 -0.70
CA GLU A 124 -3.16 16.65 -0.44
C GLU A 124 -4.06 16.45 -1.65
N LYS A 125 -5.37 16.29 -1.39
CA LYS A 125 -6.38 16.13 -2.44
C LYS A 125 -6.31 17.31 -3.41
N GLU A 126 -6.25 17.03 -4.70
CA GLU A 126 -6.82 17.92 -5.71
C GLU A 126 -8.29 18.14 -5.28
N HIS A 127 -8.67 19.38 -4.98
CA HIS A 127 -10.08 19.75 -4.92
C HIS A 127 -10.70 19.42 -6.29
N GLN A 128 -11.39 18.29 -6.42
CA GLN A 128 -12.31 18.09 -7.53
C GLN A 128 -13.70 18.50 -7.03
N PRO A 129 -14.26 19.64 -7.47
CA PRO A 129 -15.70 19.85 -7.35
C PRO A 129 -16.40 18.80 -8.22
N GLU A 130 -17.36 18.09 -7.62
CA GLU A 130 -18.29 17.26 -8.36
C GLU A 130 -19.17 18.16 -9.26
N ARG A 131 -19.02 17.95 -10.57
CA ARG A 131 -20.03 18.13 -11.63
C ARG A 131 -21.03 19.29 -11.50
N GLU A 132 -21.00 20.19 -12.49
CA GLU A 132 -22.19 20.44 -13.30
C GLU A 132 -21.88 20.18 -14.77
N LYS A 133 -22.19 18.95 -15.21
CA LYS A 133 -22.69 18.75 -16.57
C LYS A 133 -24.18 19.09 -16.52
N SER A 134 -24.56 20.25 -17.05
CA SER A 134 -25.92 20.52 -17.47
C SER A 134 -25.93 21.51 -18.63
N LYS A 135 -26.11 20.92 -19.84
CA LYS A 135 -26.73 21.48 -21.06
C LYS A 135 -25.94 22.59 -21.77
N ALA A 136 -25.42 22.44 -22.98
CA ALA A 136 -26.06 21.93 -24.19
C ALA A 136 -27.53 22.38 -24.31
N SER A 137 -27.72 23.65 -24.64
CA SER A 137 -28.82 24.19 -25.44
C SER A 137 -28.36 25.51 -26.05
#